data_AF-X1IX07-F1
#
_entry.id   AF-X1IX07-F1
#
_cell.length_a   1.000
_cell.length_b   1.000
_cell.length_c   1.000
_cell.angle_alpha   90.00
_cell.angle_beta   90.00
_cell.angle_gamma   90.00
#
_symmetry.space_group_name_H-M   'P 1'
#
loop_
_entity.id
_entity.type
_entity.pdbx_description
1 polymer ?
#
loop_
_entity_poly.entity_id
_entity_poly.type
_entity_poly.pdbx_seq_one_letter_code
_entity_poly.pdbx_strand_id
1 'polypeptide(L)'
;MFSFNQEVFATSLNLIAEKKVNIDPIITKTIKIDEVPALFKTPQITKNALRIKVLNILHEYVKEILKKKEIGSTYIFNLEKMKYTPFSIYYNEILNIRKDEFEQSSIFKQKDKNSTSYDISKIARTYYGAKILEILHSKGKFTVEQIIYNKFKKIVQELGITLNTIN
;
A
#
# COMPACT_ATOMS: atom_id res chain seq x y z
N MET A 1 9.50 5.99 -28.74
CA MET A 1 10.02 7.32 -28.34
C MET A 1 9.43 7.61 -26.96
N PHE A 2 10.22 7.59 -25.89
CA PHE A 2 9.71 7.91 -24.54
C PHE A 2 10.33 9.23 -24.10
N SER A 3 9.49 10.25 -23.92
CA SER A 3 9.88 11.59 -23.49
C SER A 3 10.38 11.57 -22.04
N PHE A 4 11.38 12.41 -21.76
CA PHE A 4 11.86 12.68 -20.42
C PHE A 4 10.73 13.32 -19.62
N ASN A 5 10.16 12.58 -18.66
CA ASN A 5 9.08 13.11 -17.84
C ASN A 5 9.69 14.04 -16.76
N GLN A 6 9.73 15.33 -17.09
CA GLN A 6 10.28 16.40 -16.24
C GLN A 6 9.63 16.44 -14.85
N GLU A 7 8.38 16.00 -14.73
CA GLU A 7 7.61 15.99 -13.48
C GLU A 7 8.14 14.93 -12.49
N VAL A 8 8.54 13.77 -13.01
CA VAL A 8 9.19 12.71 -12.23
C VAL A 8 10.58 13.16 -11.77
N PHE A 9 11.32 13.88 -12.63
CA PHE A 9 12.63 14.42 -12.28
C PHE A 9 12.54 15.49 -11.18
N ALA A 10 11.60 16.43 -11.29
CA ALA A 10 11.38 17.46 -10.29
C ALA A 10 10.94 16.87 -8.93
N THR A 11 10.05 15.88 -8.95
CA THR A 11 9.60 15.20 -7.73
C THR A 11 10.75 14.45 -7.05
N SER A 12 11.62 13.81 -7.85
CA SER A 12 12.80 13.11 -7.32
C SER A 12 13.78 14.07 -6.65
N LEU A 13 14.04 15.25 -7.23
CA LEU A 13 14.91 16.27 -6.64
C LEU A 13 14.36 16.81 -5.31
N ASN A 14 13.03 17.03 -5.22
CA ASN A 14 12.42 17.52 -4.00
C ASN A 14 12.51 16.49 -2.86
N LEU A 15 12.30 15.21 -3.15
CA LEU A 15 12.43 14.13 -2.15
C LEU A 15 13.85 13.99 -1.60
N ILE A 16 14.86 14.32 -2.42
CA ILE A 16 16.27 14.35 -2.04
C ILE A 16 16.58 15.57 -1.18
N ALA A 17 16.13 16.76 -1.59
CA ALA A 17 16.34 18.01 -0.85
C ALA A 17 15.69 17.97 0.55
N GLU A 18 14.54 17.32 0.66
CA GLU A 18 13.80 17.15 1.92
C GLU A 18 14.39 16.05 2.83
N LYS A 19 15.50 15.40 2.45
CA LYS A 19 16.15 14.27 3.17
C LYS A 19 15.20 13.08 3.46
N LYS A 20 14.06 13.00 2.77
CA LYS A 20 13.09 11.92 2.92
C LYS A 20 13.56 10.61 2.30
N VAL A 21 14.55 10.70 1.41
CA VAL A 21 15.31 9.58 0.87
C VAL A 21 16.76 9.76 1.31
N ASN A 22 17.26 8.81 2.10
CA ASN A 22 18.69 8.75 2.38
C ASN A 22 19.38 8.20 1.13
N ILE A 23 19.90 9.10 0.29
CA ILE A 23 20.86 8.67 -0.73
C ILE A 23 22.16 8.53 0.03
N ASP A 24 22.53 7.30 0.40
CA ASP A 24 23.95 7.02 0.68
C ASP A 24 24.76 7.68 -0.43
N PRO A 25 25.85 8.40 -0.15
CA PRO A 25 26.61 9.03 -1.20
C PRO A 25 27.10 7.94 -2.18
N ILE A 26 26.34 7.73 -3.26
CA ILE A 26 26.72 6.91 -4.41
C ILE A 26 27.93 7.58 -5.11
N ILE A 27 28.28 8.80 -4.69
CA ILE A 27 29.60 9.41 -4.93
C ILE A 27 30.62 8.68 -4.05
N THR A 28 31.00 7.50 -4.50
CA THR A 28 32.04 6.67 -3.88
C THR A 28 33.46 7.10 -4.28
N LYS A 29 33.58 8.02 -5.25
CA LYS A 29 34.87 8.56 -5.71
C LYS A 29 34.71 9.88 -6.47
N THR A 30 35.59 10.83 -6.21
CA THR A 30 35.81 12.00 -7.08
C THR A 30 36.80 11.61 -8.17
N ILE A 31 36.43 11.80 -9.43
CA ILE A 31 37.19 11.38 -10.61
C ILE A 31 37.45 12.58 -11.49
N LYS A 32 38.62 12.62 -12.14
CA LYS A 32 38.92 13.66 -13.11
C LYS A 32 38.15 13.39 -14.41
N ILE A 33 37.81 14.45 -15.15
CA ILE A 33 36.98 14.37 -16.37
C ILE A 33 37.61 13.43 -17.42
N ASP A 34 38.93 13.36 -17.49
CA ASP A 34 39.72 12.49 -18.37
C ASP A 34 39.67 10.99 -17.99
N GLU A 35 39.28 10.66 -16.75
CA GLU A 35 39.09 9.27 -16.29
C GLU A 35 37.68 8.74 -16.55
N VAL A 36 36.73 9.64 -16.84
CA VAL A 36 35.33 9.33 -17.11
C VAL A 36 35.14 8.32 -18.25
N PRO A 37 35.86 8.41 -19.40
CA PRO A 37 35.72 7.44 -20.49
C PRO A 37 36.13 6.02 -20.12
N ALA A 38 37.07 5.84 -19.18
CA ALA A 38 37.53 4.53 -18.74
C ALA A 38 36.51 3.80 -17.85
N LEU A 39 35.66 4.55 -17.13
CA LEU A 39 34.56 3.98 -16.33
C LEU A 39 33.41 3.45 -17.18
N PHE A 40 33.26 3.96 -18.41
CA PHE A 40 32.29 3.44 -19.36
C PHE A 40 32.80 2.23 -20.17
N LYS A 41 34.03 1.74 -19.89
CA LYS A 41 34.61 0.52 -20.49
C LYS A 41 34.31 -0.76 -19.71
N THR A 42 33.91 -0.68 -18.44
CA THR A 42 33.24 -1.80 -17.74
C THR A 42 31.87 -2.04 -18.38
N PRO A 43 31.35 -3.29 -18.40
CA PRO A 43 30.20 -3.64 -19.21
C PRO A 43 29.08 -2.64 -18.92
N GLN A 44 28.76 -1.82 -19.92
CA GLN A 44 27.66 -0.86 -19.85
C GLN A 44 26.45 -1.69 -19.45
N ILE A 45 25.97 -1.53 -18.21
CA ILE A 45 24.76 -2.20 -17.78
C ILE A 45 23.71 -1.72 -18.77
N THR A 46 23.30 -2.62 -19.66
CA THR A 46 22.36 -2.25 -20.71
C THR A 46 21.08 -1.77 -20.03
N LYS A 47 20.39 -0.82 -20.66
CA LYS A 47 19.11 -0.30 -20.15
C LYS A 47 18.15 -1.44 -19.75
N ASN A 48 18.20 -2.56 -20.47
CA ASN A 48 17.43 -3.76 -20.16
C ASN A 48 17.90 -4.47 -18.88
N ALA A 49 19.21 -4.64 -18.68
CA ALA A 49 19.75 -5.22 -17.45
C ALA A 49 19.42 -4.38 -16.22
N LEU A 50 19.48 -3.04 -16.32
CA LEU A 50 19.06 -2.15 -15.24
C LEU A 50 17.56 -2.28 -14.95
N ARG A 51 16.73 -2.31 -16.00
CA ARG A 51 15.26 -2.49 -15.87
C ARG A 51 14.93 -3.80 -15.16
N ILE A 52 15.58 -4.90 -15.52
CA ILE A 52 15.37 -6.21 -14.88
C ILE A 52 15.74 -6.15 -13.40
N LYS A 53 16.89 -5.56 -13.06
CA LYS A 53 17.32 -5.42 -11.66
C LYS A 53 16.31 -4.61 -10.83
N VAL A 54 15.85 -3.47 -11.35
CA VAL A 54 14.85 -2.63 -10.66
C VAL A 54 13.54 -3.38 -10.48
N LEU A 55 13.04 -4.05 -11.51
CA LEU A 55 11.83 -4.85 -11.42
C LEU A 55 11.96 -5.95 -10.36
N ASN A 56 13.08 -6.67 -10.32
CA ASN A 56 13.31 -7.71 -9.31
C ASN A 56 13.29 -7.14 -7.89
N ILE A 57 13.94 -6.00 -7.64
CA ILE A 57 13.91 -5.33 -6.33
C ILE A 57 12.47 -4.99 -5.92
N LEU A 58 11.67 -4.45 -6.85
CA LEU A 58 10.27 -4.13 -6.58
C LEU A 58 9.43 -5.38 -6.32
N HIS A 59 9.69 -6.48 -7.04
CA HIS A 59 9.02 -7.76 -6.80
C HIS A 59 9.33 -8.29 -5.40
N GLU A 60 10.58 -8.22 -4.95
CA GLU A 60 10.95 -8.62 -3.59
C GLU A 60 10.30 -7.72 -2.52
N TYR A 61 10.25 -6.41 -2.76
CA TYR A 61 9.56 -5.49 -1.86
C TYR A 61 8.07 -5.81 -1.73
N VAL A 62 7.38 -6.11 -2.84
CA VAL A 62 5.97 -6.54 -2.80
C VAL A 62 5.83 -7.82 -2.00
N LYS A 63 6.65 -8.85 -2.27
CA LYS A 63 6.59 -10.12 -1.54
C LYS A 63 6.77 -9.94 -0.03
N GLU A 64 7.71 -9.08 0.39
CA GLU A 64 7.93 -8.82 1.81
C GLU A 64 6.72 -8.18 2.48
N ILE A 65 6.01 -7.26 1.80
CA ILE A 65 4.76 -6.70 2.30
C ILE A 65 3.68 -7.79 2.43
N LEU A 66 3.48 -8.60 1.39
CA LEU A 66 2.45 -9.64 1.37
C LEU A 66 2.74 -10.75 2.40
N LYS A 67 4.01 -11.05 2.65
CA LYS A 67 4.45 -12.04 3.65
C LYS A 67 4.20 -11.57 5.08
N LYS A 68 4.46 -10.29 5.38
CA LYS A 68 4.23 -9.73 6.72
C LYS A 68 2.76 -9.69 7.10
N LYS A 69 1.85 -9.57 6.12
CA LYS A 69 0.39 -9.48 6.32
C LYS A 69 0.00 -8.48 7.41
N GLU A 70 0.71 -7.36 7.48
CA GLU A 70 0.40 -6.30 8.43
C GLU A 70 -0.94 -5.66 8.03
N ILE A 71 -1.83 -5.46 9.00
CA ILE A 71 -3.18 -4.94 8.74
C ILE A 71 -3.10 -3.61 8.00
N GLY A 72 -3.77 -3.53 6.84
CA GLY A 72 -3.78 -2.32 6.02
C GLY A 72 -2.51 -2.10 5.18
N SER A 73 -1.50 -2.97 5.28
CA SER A 73 -0.30 -2.86 4.43
C SER A 73 -0.62 -2.95 2.94
N THR A 74 -1.71 -3.64 2.59
CA THR A 74 -2.18 -3.76 1.20
C THR A 74 -2.82 -2.49 0.64
N TYR A 75 -3.01 -1.42 1.43
CA TYR A 75 -3.59 -0.15 0.96
C TYR A 75 -2.80 0.48 -0.19
N ILE A 76 -1.49 0.28 -0.22
CA ILE A 76 -0.61 0.89 -1.22
C ILE A 76 -0.84 0.30 -2.63
N PHE A 77 -1.43 -0.90 -2.72
CA PHE A 77 -1.62 -1.60 -3.98
C PHE A 77 -2.92 -1.17 -4.67
N ASN A 78 -2.81 -0.41 -5.75
CA ASN A 78 -3.96 -0.14 -6.61
C ASN A 78 -4.14 -1.27 -7.64
N LEU A 79 -5.03 -2.21 -7.33
CA LEU A 79 -5.27 -3.40 -8.15
C LEU A 79 -5.75 -3.10 -9.58
N GLU A 80 -6.53 -2.03 -9.78
CA GLU A 80 -6.97 -1.62 -11.12
C GLU A 80 -5.78 -1.16 -11.96
N LYS A 81 -4.90 -0.34 -11.38
CA LYS A 81 -3.68 0.15 -12.04
C LYS A 81 -2.66 -0.96 -12.27
N MET A 82 -2.67 -2.01 -11.44
CA MET A 82 -1.74 -3.14 -11.55
C MET A 82 -2.13 -4.14 -12.65
N LYS A 83 -3.38 -4.13 -13.11
CA LYS A 83 -3.94 -5.14 -14.04
C LYS A 83 -3.07 -5.40 -15.28
N TYR A 84 -2.44 -4.35 -15.82
CA TYR A 84 -1.62 -4.42 -17.04
C TYR A 84 -0.12 -4.24 -16.76
N THR A 85 0.31 -4.52 -15.53
CA THR A 85 1.72 -4.41 -15.11
C THR A 85 2.29 -5.80 -14.78
N PRO A 86 3.63 -5.96 -14.70
CA PRO A 86 4.24 -7.20 -14.23
C PRO A 86 3.81 -7.64 -12.83
N PHE A 87 3.21 -6.74 -12.04
CA PHE A 87 2.74 -7.01 -10.69
C PHE A 87 1.32 -7.59 -10.64
N SER A 88 0.65 -7.78 -11.78
CA SER A 88 -0.68 -8.41 -11.86
C SER A 88 -0.68 -9.85 -11.30
N ILE A 89 0.48 -10.50 -11.26
CA ILE A 89 0.67 -11.82 -10.66
C ILE A 89 0.26 -11.87 -9.17
N TYR A 90 0.34 -10.74 -8.45
CA TYR A 90 0.00 -10.65 -7.02
C TYR A 90 -1.47 -10.30 -6.77
N TYR A 91 -2.26 -10.10 -7.82
CA TYR A 91 -3.63 -9.58 -7.72
C TYR A 91 -4.51 -10.42 -6.79
N ASN A 92 -4.53 -11.73 -6.99
CA ASN A 92 -5.36 -12.65 -6.19
C ASN A 92 -4.85 -12.75 -4.75
N GLU A 93 -3.53 -12.75 -4.55
CA GLU A 93 -2.94 -12.79 -3.21
C GLU A 93 -3.32 -11.55 -2.39
N ILE A 94 -3.22 -10.36 -2.99
CA ILE A 94 -3.62 -9.10 -2.34
C ILE A 94 -5.12 -9.10 -2.02
N LEU A 95 -5.96 -9.59 -2.93
CA LEU A 95 -7.41 -9.70 -2.69
C LEU A 95 -7.71 -10.62 -1.50
N ASN A 96 -7.06 -11.79 -1.45
CA ASN A 96 -7.24 -12.74 -0.36
C ASN A 96 -6.79 -12.13 0.97
N ILE A 97 -5.63 -11.49 1.02
CA ILE A 97 -5.14 -10.82 2.23
C ILE A 97 -6.13 -9.74 2.70
N ARG A 98 -6.67 -8.91 1.79
CA ARG A 98 -7.67 -7.89 2.14
C ARG A 98 -8.94 -8.48 2.72
N LYS A 99 -9.40 -9.60 2.16
CA LYS A 99 -10.57 -10.31 2.66
C LYS A 99 -10.28 -10.88 4.05
N ASP A 100 -9.18 -11.60 4.21
CA ASP A 100 -8.76 -12.21 5.47
C ASP A 100 -8.60 -11.14 6.58
N GLU A 101 -7.90 -10.04 6.30
CA GLU A 101 -7.73 -8.91 7.22
C GLU A 101 -9.08 -8.38 7.72
N PHE A 102 -10.04 -8.23 6.81
CA PHE A 102 -11.36 -7.71 7.12
C PHE A 102 -12.19 -8.70 7.94
N GLU A 103 -12.26 -9.96 7.51
CA GLU A 103 -13.08 -10.99 8.16
C GLU A 103 -12.55 -11.38 9.55
N GLN A 104 -11.23 -11.31 9.76
CA GLN A 104 -10.63 -11.60 11.07
C GLN A 104 -10.67 -10.41 12.02
N SER A 105 -10.83 -9.18 11.51
CA SER A 105 -10.84 -7.97 12.33
C SER A 105 -12.06 -7.91 13.25
N SER A 106 -11.80 -7.94 14.55
CA SER A 106 -12.84 -7.87 15.57
C SER A 106 -13.46 -6.48 15.67
N ILE A 107 -14.79 -6.46 15.81
CA ILE A 107 -15.57 -5.30 16.24
C ILE A 107 -16.11 -5.61 17.64
N PHE A 108 -15.82 -4.75 18.62
CA PHE A 108 -16.29 -4.96 19.99
C PHE A 108 -17.56 -4.17 20.24
N LYS A 109 -18.62 -4.86 20.68
CA LYS A 109 -19.84 -4.22 21.14
C LYS A 109 -19.63 -3.67 22.55
N GLN A 110 -19.95 -2.40 22.73
CA GLN A 110 -19.91 -1.72 24.01
C GLN A 110 -21.36 -1.36 24.39
N LYS A 111 -21.83 -1.89 25.52
CA LYS A 111 -23.13 -1.54 26.08
C LYS A 111 -22.95 -0.62 27.27
N ASP A 112 -23.53 0.56 27.18
CA ASP A 112 -23.73 1.46 28.31
C ASP A 112 -25.22 1.51 28.67
N LYS A 113 -25.56 2.03 29.85
CA LYS A 113 -26.91 1.96 30.44
C LYS A 113 -28.03 2.42 29.48
N ASN A 114 -27.74 3.39 28.61
CA ASN A 114 -28.69 3.97 27.66
C ASN A 114 -28.22 3.96 26.19
N SER A 115 -27.06 3.38 25.88
CA SER A 115 -26.50 3.44 24.53
C SER A 115 -25.70 2.18 24.16
N THR A 116 -25.64 1.88 22.87
CA THR A 116 -24.77 0.83 22.32
C THR A 116 -23.84 1.46 21.30
N SER A 117 -22.55 1.29 21.54
CA SER A 117 -21.48 1.70 20.63
C SER A 117 -20.68 0.48 20.18
N TYR A 118 -19.94 0.65 19.10
CA TYR A 118 -19.11 -0.39 18.52
C TYR A 118 -17.70 0.17 18.31
N ASP A 119 -16.71 -0.47 18.92
CA ASP A 119 -15.31 -0.21 18.62
C ASP A 119 -14.94 -0.90 17.31
N ILE A 120 -14.65 -0.07 16.31
CA ILE A 120 -14.28 -0.47 14.96
C ILE A 120 -12.80 -0.18 14.68
N SER A 121 -11.98 0.10 15.70
CA SER A 121 -10.59 0.56 15.54
C SER A 121 -9.73 -0.36 14.69
N LYS A 122 -9.92 -1.68 14.82
CA LYS A 122 -9.19 -2.67 14.03
C LYS A 122 -9.72 -2.73 12.60
N ILE A 123 -11.02 -2.94 12.43
CA ILE A 123 -11.60 -3.09 11.09
C ILE A 123 -11.45 -1.82 10.25
N ALA A 124 -11.51 -0.64 10.87
CA ALA A 124 -11.31 0.65 10.21
C ALA A 124 -9.91 0.82 9.57
N ARG A 125 -8.92 0.02 9.97
CA ARG A 125 -7.56 0.00 9.40
C ARG A 125 -7.40 -0.99 8.25
N THR A 126 -8.38 -1.85 8.00
CA THR A 126 -8.38 -2.79 6.88
C THR A 126 -8.86 -2.12 5.60
N TYR A 127 -8.40 -2.59 4.43
CA TYR A 127 -8.76 -2.03 3.12
C TYR A 127 -10.28 -1.79 2.96
N TYR A 128 -11.06 -2.85 3.16
CA TYR A 128 -12.52 -2.79 3.01
C TYR A 128 -13.18 -1.97 4.12
N GLY A 129 -12.71 -2.06 5.36
CA GLY A 129 -13.26 -1.31 6.47
C GLY A 129 -13.19 0.20 6.25
N ALA A 130 -12.03 0.76 5.88
CA ALA A 130 -11.98 2.20 5.62
C ALA A 130 -12.74 2.60 4.35
N LYS A 131 -12.86 1.73 3.33
CA LYS A 131 -13.67 2.01 2.15
C LYS A 131 -15.15 2.11 2.47
N ILE A 132 -15.67 1.20 3.29
CA ILE A 132 -17.07 1.25 3.75
C ILE A 132 -17.29 2.47 4.64
N LEU A 133 -16.37 2.79 5.55
CA LEU A 133 -16.49 3.98 6.41
C LEU A 133 -16.41 5.28 5.62
N GLU A 134 -15.64 5.32 4.54
CA GLU A 134 -15.60 6.44 3.59
C GLU A 134 -16.97 6.64 2.92
N ILE A 135 -17.62 5.56 2.47
CA ILE A 135 -18.99 5.59 1.92
C ILE A 135 -20.01 6.06 2.97
N LEU A 136 -19.83 5.66 4.23
CA LEU A 136 -20.70 6.05 5.35
C LEU A 136 -20.37 7.43 5.95
N HIS A 137 -19.48 8.20 5.32
CA HIS A 137 -19.00 9.50 5.82
C HIS A 137 -18.55 9.47 7.30
N SER A 138 -17.95 8.34 7.70
CA SER A 138 -17.52 8.03 9.07
C SER A 138 -16.02 7.70 9.15
N LYS A 139 -15.25 8.14 8.16
CA LYS A 139 -13.80 7.96 8.09
C LYS A 139 -13.11 8.60 9.30
N GLY A 140 -12.13 7.91 9.87
CA GLY A 140 -11.37 8.37 11.04
C GLY A 140 -12.08 8.14 12.39
N LYS A 141 -13.32 7.63 12.39
CA LYS A 141 -13.97 7.20 13.62
C LYS A 141 -13.43 5.84 14.05
N PHE A 142 -13.13 5.71 15.34
CA PHE A 142 -12.73 4.46 15.99
C PHE A 142 -13.90 3.80 16.74
N THR A 143 -14.93 4.57 17.05
CA THR A 143 -16.17 4.10 17.66
C THR A 143 -17.35 4.63 16.86
N VAL A 144 -18.36 3.79 16.67
CA VAL A 144 -19.60 4.17 15.96
C VAL A 144 -20.84 3.76 16.74
N GLU A 145 -21.90 4.54 16.61
CA GLU A 145 -23.20 4.23 17.18
C GLU A 145 -23.90 3.09 16.43
N GLN A 146 -24.87 2.46 17.08
CA GLN A 146 -25.70 1.38 16.53
C GLN A 146 -26.24 1.68 15.12
N ILE A 147 -26.67 2.91 14.85
CA ILE A 147 -27.25 3.30 13.55
C ILE A 147 -26.21 3.16 12.43
N ILE A 148 -24.99 3.66 12.65
CA ILE A 148 -23.89 3.57 11.69
C ILE A 148 -23.42 2.13 11.56
N TYR A 149 -23.31 1.41 12.68
CA TYR A 149 -22.95 -0.01 12.67
C TYR A 149 -23.94 -0.86 11.86
N ASN A 150 -25.24 -0.62 11.99
CA ASN A 150 -26.26 -1.34 11.21
C ASN A 150 -26.13 -1.09 9.71
N LYS A 151 -25.83 0.15 9.30
CA LYS A 151 -25.55 0.48 7.88
C LYS A 151 -24.28 -0.21 7.40
N PHE A 152 -23.23 -0.19 8.20
CA PHE A 152 -21.97 -0.89 7.92
C PHE A 152 -22.21 -2.40 7.73
N LYS A 153 -22.92 -3.03 8.67
CA LYS A 153 -23.28 -4.46 8.61
C LYS A 153 -24.08 -4.79 7.35
N LYS A 154 -25.05 -3.94 6.98
CA LYS A 154 -25.87 -4.14 5.78
C LYS A 154 -25.02 -4.17 4.50
N ILE A 155 -24.11 -3.20 4.33
CA ILE A 155 -23.20 -3.17 3.17
C ILE A 155 -22.36 -4.44 3.11
N VAL A 156 -21.83 -4.89 4.26
CA VAL A 156 -20.99 -6.08 4.32
C VAL A 156 -21.76 -7.35 3.96
N GLN A 157 -23.01 -7.46 4.40
CA GLN A 157 -23.91 -8.55 4.02
C GLN A 157 -24.20 -8.56 2.51
N GLU A 158 -24.44 -7.39 1.91
CA GLU A 158 -24.66 -7.26 0.45
C GLU A 158 -23.43 -7.66 -0.36
N LEU A 159 -22.23 -7.48 0.19
CA LEU A 159 -20.97 -7.92 -0.41
C LEU A 159 -20.67 -9.42 -0.21
N GLY A 160 -21.47 -10.14 0.58
CA GLY A 160 -21.26 -11.56 0.88
C GLY A 160 -20.01 -11.85 1.73
N ILE A 161 -19.59 -10.88 2.55
CA ILE A 161 -18.40 -10.97 3.42
C ILE A 161 -18.84 -11.14 4.88
N THR A 162 -18.02 -11.80 5.70
CA THR A 162 -18.33 -12.05 7.12
C THR A 162 -17.83 -10.92 8.03
N LEU A 163 -18.59 -10.58 9.08
CA LEU A 163 -18.13 -9.69 10.16
C LEU A 163 -17.86 -10.47 11.44
N ASN A 164 -16.68 -10.26 12.00
CA ASN A 164 -16.33 -10.76 13.32
C ASN A 164 -16.74 -9.75 14.41
N THR A 165 -17.97 -9.87 14.91
CA THR A 165 -18.46 -9.02 16.01
C THR A 165 -18.43 -9.79 17.33
N ILE A 166 -17.73 -9.23 18.31
CA ILE A 166 -17.59 -9.78 19.66
C ILE A 166 -18.53 -9.00 20.59
N ASN A 167 -19.30 -9.75 21.39
CA ASN A 167 -20.29 -9.20 22.32
C ASN A 167 -19.70 -8.79 23.65
#